data_AF-Q0S2Q9-F1
#
_entry.id   AF-Q0S2Q9-F1
#
_cell.length_a   1.000
_cell.length_b   1.000
_cell.length_c   1.000
_cell.angle_alpha   90.00
_cell.angle_beta   90.00
_cell.angle_gamma   90.00
#
_symmetry.space_group_name_H-M   'P 1'
#
loop_
_entity.id
_entity.type
_entity.pdbx_description
1 polymer ?
#
loop_
_entity_poly.entity_id
_entity_poly.type
_entity_poly.pdbx_seq_one_letter_code
_entity_poly.pdbx_strand_id
1 'polypeptide(L)'
;MHVPARCDGGPHQSIEPGARWEPSWTVNQPAATLWYHPHPHGSTEKHVYRGLAGLFLVDDDTTDALALPRTYGLDDLPLIIQDRRFTADGAGLRRARIATSTSATAPK
;
A
#
# COMPACT_ATOMS: atom_id res chain seq x y z
N MET A 1 2.66 -8.38 -8.29
CA MET A 1 2.10 -9.74 -8.38
C MET A 1 1.81 -10.04 -9.84
N HIS A 2 2.06 -11.26 -10.31
CA HIS A 2 1.69 -11.67 -11.66
C HIS A 2 0.22 -12.10 -11.67
N VAL A 3 -0.64 -11.26 -12.24
CA VAL A 3 -2.08 -11.47 -12.30
C VAL A 3 -2.61 -11.16 -13.70
N PRO A 4 -3.72 -11.79 -14.13
CA PRO A 4 -4.45 -11.33 -15.30
C PRO A 4 -4.93 -9.89 -15.11
N ALA A 5 -4.94 -9.08 -16.16
CA ALA A 5 -5.35 -7.66 -16.07
C ALA A 5 -6.73 -7.45 -15.41
N ARG A 6 -7.68 -8.37 -15.64
CA ARG A 6 -9.01 -8.32 -15.01
C ARG A 6 -9.01 -8.51 -13.48
N CYS A 7 -7.91 -8.98 -12.90
CA CYS A 7 -7.70 -9.25 -11.48
C CYS A 7 -6.74 -8.25 -10.82
N ASP A 8 -6.25 -7.25 -11.55
CA ASP A 8 -5.18 -6.36 -11.09
C ASP A 8 -5.65 -5.29 -10.10
N GLY A 9 -6.93 -4.90 -10.15
CA GLY A 9 -7.49 -3.91 -9.21
C GLY A 9 -7.02 -2.48 -9.49
N GLY A 10 -6.57 -2.22 -10.72
CA GLY A 10 -6.09 -0.91 -11.16
C GLY A 10 -7.18 0.18 -11.19
N PRO A 11 -6.83 1.42 -11.58
CA PRO A 11 -7.72 2.59 -11.53
C PRO A 11 -9.06 2.46 -12.27
N HIS A 12 -9.15 1.50 -13.20
CA HIS A 12 -10.32 1.26 -14.04
C HIS A 12 -11.32 0.27 -13.42
N GLN A 13 -11.02 -0.29 -12.24
CA GLN A 13 -11.80 -1.32 -11.57
C GLN A 13 -12.27 -0.83 -10.19
N SER A 14 -13.07 0.24 -10.17
CA SER A 14 -13.67 0.76 -8.94
C SER A 14 -14.65 -0.24 -8.33
N ILE A 15 -14.65 -0.31 -6.99
CA ILE A 15 -15.61 -1.08 -6.20
C ILE A 15 -16.42 -0.09 -5.39
N GLU A 16 -17.70 0.04 -5.69
CA GLU A 16 -18.59 0.97 -5.01
C GLU A 16 -18.84 0.55 -3.55
N PRO A 17 -19.16 1.50 -2.64
CA PRO A 17 -19.52 1.16 -1.27
C PRO A 17 -20.66 0.13 -1.20
N GLY A 18 -20.45 -0.96 -0.47
CA GLY A 18 -21.40 -2.07 -0.35
C GLY A 18 -21.36 -3.07 -1.51
N ALA A 19 -20.64 -2.78 -2.60
CA ALA A 19 -20.38 -3.74 -3.66
C ALA A 19 -19.25 -4.71 -3.27
N ARG A 20 -19.14 -5.81 -4.01
CA ARG A 20 -18.11 -6.82 -3.84
C ARG A 20 -17.50 -7.16 -5.19
N TRP A 21 -16.18 -7.35 -5.21
CA TRP A 21 -15.44 -7.86 -6.36
C TRP A 21 -14.57 -9.02 -5.87
N GLU A 22 -14.57 -10.12 -6.61
CA GLU A 22 -13.99 -11.40 -6.19
C GLU A 22 -13.07 -11.95 -7.28
N PRO A 23 -11.86 -11.40 -7.43
CA PRO A 23 -10.89 -11.91 -8.41
C PRO A 23 -10.31 -13.24 -7.94
N SER A 24 -10.13 -14.18 -8.88
CA SER A 24 -9.48 -15.47 -8.64
C SER A 24 -8.43 -15.75 -9.71
N TRP A 25 -7.24 -16.17 -9.31
CA TRP A 25 -6.17 -16.63 -10.19
C TRP A 25 -5.24 -17.58 -9.42
N THR A 26 -4.45 -18.35 -10.17
CA THR A 26 -3.39 -19.18 -9.58
C THR A 26 -2.13 -18.34 -9.41
N VAL A 27 -1.56 -18.32 -8.21
CA VAL A 27 -0.25 -17.73 -7.97
C VAL A 27 0.79 -18.61 -8.66
N ASN A 28 1.49 -18.04 -9.66
CA ASN A 28 2.52 -18.73 -10.42
C ASN A 28 3.71 -17.80 -10.64
N GLN A 29 4.43 -17.55 -9.55
CA GLN A 29 5.63 -16.72 -9.49
C GLN A 29 6.53 -17.21 -8.33
N PRO A 30 7.83 -16.92 -8.36
CA PRO A 30 8.73 -17.25 -7.25
C PRO A 30 8.35 -16.56 -5.94
N ALA A 31 8.90 -17.06 -4.83
CA ALA A 31 8.78 -16.48 -3.51
C ALA A 31 9.15 -14.98 -3.51
N ALA A 32 8.35 -14.16 -2.84
CA ALA A 32 8.50 -12.72 -2.78
C ALA A 32 7.68 -12.09 -1.66
N THR A 33 8.22 -11.03 -1.04
CA THR A 33 7.45 -10.07 -0.26
C THR A 33 6.73 -9.10 -1.19
N LEU A 34 5.44 -9.33 -1.42
CA LEU A 34 4.58 -8.41 -2.17
C LEU A 34 3.74 -7.57 -1.20
N TRP A 35 2.97 -6.66 -1.76
CA TRP A 35 2.07 -5.81 -1.02
C TRP A 35 0.85 -5.47 -1.88
N TYR A 36 -0.26 -5.14 -1.23
CA TYR A 36 -1.49 -4.69 -1.87
C TYR A 36 -1.94 -3.38 -1.25
N HIS A 37 -2.51 -2.51 -2.09
CA HIS A 37 -3.09 -1.24 -1.68
C HIS A 37 -4.18 -0.82 -2.67
N PRO A 38 -5.12 0.06 -2.27
CA PRO A 38 -6.12 0.58 -3.19
C PRO A 38 -5.46 1.38 -4.32
N HIS A 39 -6.02 1.29 -5.53
CA HIS A 39 -5.57 2.07 -6.68
C HIS A 39 -6.64 2.97 -7.33
N PRO A 40 -7.62 3.55 -6.59
CA PRO A 40 -8.66 4.37 -7.20
C PRO A 40 -8.08 5.65 -7.81
N HIS A 41 -8.50 5.95 -9.03
CA HIS A 41 -8.02 7.13 -9.76
C HIS A 41 -8.19 8.41 -8.91
N GLY A 42 -7.11 9.19 -8.76
CA GLY A 42 -7.10 10.46 -8.03
C GLY A 42 -7.25 10.36 -6.50
N SER A 43 -7.35 9.17 -5.91
CA SER A 43 -7.58 9.00 -4.46
C SER A 43 -6.75 7.91 -3.77
N THR A 44 -5.85 7.23 -4.51
CA THR A 44 -4.89 6.26 -3.98
C THR A 44 -4.18 6.74 -2.72
N GLU A 45 -3.52 7.90 -2.77
CA GLU A 45 -2.78 8.46 -1.62
C GLU A 45 -3.68 8.57 -0.39
N LYS A 46 -4.87 9.15 -0.54
CA LYS A 46 -5.82 9.37 0.56
C LYS A 46 -6.25 8.04 1.20
N HIS A 47 -6.41 6.99 0.41
CA HIS A 47 -6.80 5.67 0.89
C HIS A 47 -5.65 4.99 1.64
N VAL A 48 -4.44 5.00 1.06
CA VAL A 48 -3.23 4.47 1.69
C VAL A 48 -2.90 5.21 2.99
N TYR A 49 -2.98 6.55 2.98
CA TYR A 49 -2.70 7.39 4.14
C TYR A 49 -3.65 7.12 5.31
N ARG A 50 -4.88 6.71 5.01
CA ARG A 50 -5.89 6.28 6.00
C ARG A 50 -5.67 4.85 6.51
N GLY A 51 -4.62 4.17 6.05
CA GLY A 51 -4.19 2.87 6.55
C GLY A 51 -4.43 1.69 5.62
N LEU A 52 -4.96 1.90 4.41
CA LEU A 52 -5.22 0.80 3.48
C LEU A 52 -3.93 0.38 2.76
N ALA A 53 -3.20 -0.55 3.35
CA ALA A 53 -2.13 -1.32 2.73
C ALA A 53 -1.95 -2.63 3.51
N GLY A 54 -1.43 -3.67 2.86
CA GLY A 54 -1.05 -4.92 3.52
C GLY A 54 0.02 -5.66 2.74
N LEU A 55 0.70 -6.60 3.40
CA LEU A 55 1.66 -7.48 2.75
C LEU A 55 0.95 -8.70 2.15
N PHE A 56 1.51 -9.22 1.07
CA PHE A 56 1.14 -10.48 0.47
C PHE A 56 2.43 -11.28 0.32
N LEU A 57 2.62 -12.29 1.16
CA LEU A 57 3.84 -13.10 1.17
C LEU A 57 3.62 -14.32 0.27
N VAL A 58 4.55 -14.56 -0.65
CA VAL A 58 4.61 -15.78 -1.46
C VAL A 58 5.84 -16.53 -1.00
N ASP A 59 5.64 -17.78 -0.60
CA ASP A 59 6.71 -18.74 -0.30
C ASP A 59 6.74 -19.81 -1.39
N ASP A 60 7.89 -20.47 -1.55
CA ASP A 60 8.05 -21.60 -2.44
C ASP A 60 9.01 -22.66 -1.87
N ASP A 61 9.01 -23.84 -2.49
CA ASP A 61 9.84 -24.98 -2.08
C ASP A 61 11.35 -24.64 -2.12
N THR A 62 11.76 -23.68 -2.96
CA THR A 62 13.17 -23.27 -3.06
C THR A 62 13.57 -22.49 -1.83
N THR A 63 12.76 -21.52 -1.39
CA THR A 63 12.98 -20.79 -0.15
C THR A 63 12.84 -21.66 1.08
N ASP A 64 11.92 -22.63 1.07
CA ASP A 64 11.73 -23.57 2.17
C ASP A 64 12.93 -24.50 2.38
N ALA A 65 13.72 -24.76 1.34
CA ALA A 65 14.95 -25.54 1.43
C ALA A 65 16.14 -24.76 2.04
N LEU A 66 16.06 -23.42 2.13
CA LEU A 66 17.15 -22.59 2.66
C LEU A 66 17.09 -22.50 4.20
N ALA A 67 18.24 -22.46 4.87
CA ALA A 67 18.30 -22.28 6.32
C ALA A 67 18.06 -20.81 6.76
N LEU A 68 16.97 -20.19 6.26
CA LEU A 68 16.54 -18.84 6.64
C LEU A 68 15.56 -18.87 7.84
N PRO A 69 15.54 -17.80 8.67
CA PRO A 69 14.43 -17.53 9.59
C PRO A 69 13.10 -17.54 8.84
N ARG A 70 12.06 -18.12 9.45
CA ARG A 70 10.78 -18.40 8.76
C ARG A 70 9.56 -18.49 9.69
N THR A 71 9.75 -18.22 10.97
CA THR A 71 8.65 -18.16 11.94
C THR A 71 8.12 -16.74 11.96
N TYR A 72 7.07 -16.51 11.18
CA TYR A 72 6.45 -15.20 11.06
C TYR A 72 6.08 -14.60 12.42
N GLY A 73 6.52 -13.37 12.66
CA GLY A 73 6.32 -12.65 13.92
C GLY A 73 7.30 -13.01 15.04
N LEU A 74 8.19 -13.99 14.83
CA LEU A 74 9.24 -14.36 15.79
C LEU A 74 10.64 -14.02 15.25
N ASP A 75 11.02 -14.63 14.14
CA ASP A 75 12.33 -14.46 13.50
C ASP A 75 12.22 -14.06 12.01
N ASP A 76 11.03 -14.13 11.44
CA ASP A 76 10.63 -13.47 10.19
C ASP A 76 9.68 -12.31 10.53
N LEU A 77 10.17 -11.07 10.41
CA LEU A 77 9.48 -9.88 10.92
C LEU A 77 9.09 -8.91 9.79
N PRO A 78 7.78 -8.68 9.55
CA PRO A 78 7.34 -7.69 8.57
C PRO A 78 7.65 -6.28 9.06
N LEU A 79 8.31 -5.47 8.23
CA LEU A 79 8.55 -4.05 8.51
C LEU A 79 7.88 -3.16 7.47
N ILE A 80 6.81 -2.48 7.87
CA ILE A 80 6.10 -1.49 7.05
C ILE A 80 6.38 -0.10 7.61
N ILE A 81 7.03 0.75 6.81
CA ILE A 81 7.40 2.11 7.21
C ILE A 81 6.50 3.10 6.47
N GLN A 82 5.83 3.98 7.22
CA GLN A 82 4.96 5.02 6.68
C GLN A 82 5.18 6.33 7.44
N ASP A 83 5.24 7.44 6.72
CA ASP A 83 5.18 8.76 7.32
C ASP A 83 3.72 9.21 7.46
N ARG A 84 3.44 9.91 8.55
CA ARG A 84 2.12 10.46 8.87
C ARG A 84 2.28 11.80 9.59
N ARG A 85 1.32 12.69 9.35
CA ARG A 85 1.16 13.99 10.01
C ARG A 85 -0.19 14.01 10.67
N PHE A 86 -0.20 14.53 11.89
CA PHE A 86 -1.40 14.63 12.71
C PHE A 86 -1.64 16.10 13.06
N THR A 87 -2.91 16.47 13.22
CA THR A 87 -3.33 17.73 13.82
C THR A 87 -3.13 17.70 15.34
N ALA A 88 -3.24 18.86 16.00
CA ALA A 88 -2.99 18.98 17.44
C ALA A 88 -3.93 18.14 18.31
N ASP A 89 -5.13 17.85 17.80
CA ASP A 89 -6.12 16.94 18.42
C ASP A 89 -5.88 15.46 18.08
N GLY A 90 -4.78 15.12 17.40
CA GLY A 90 -4.39 13.74 17.06
C GLY A 90 -5.05 13.17 15.80
N ALA A 91 -5.89 13.94 15.09
CA ALA A 91 -6.48 13.48 13.84
C ALA A 91 -5.46 13.49 12.68
N GLY A 92 -5.55 12.53 11.75
CA GLY A 92 -4.66 12.49 10.57
C GLY A 92 -4.91 13.67 9.61
N LEU A 93 -3.84 14.25 9.06
CA LEU A 93 -3.93 15.37 8.11
C LEU A 93 -4.73 14.93 6.86
N ARG A 94 -5.83 15.63 6.57
CA ARG A 94 -6.72 15.33 5.42
C ARG A 94 -6.21 15.87 4.08
N ARG A 95 -5.17 16.70 4.11
CA ARG A 95 -4.47 17.31 2.96
C ARG A 95 -3.06 17.70 3.40
N ALA A 96 -2.03 17.23 2.72
CA ALA A 96 -0.74 17.90 2.74
C ALA A 96 -0.94 19.29 2.09
N ARG A 97 -1.00 20.36 2.90
CA ARG A 97 -0.81 21.71 2.37
C ARG A 97 0.68 21.86 2.08
N ILE A 98 1.06 21.88 0.80
CA ILE A 98 2.33 22.47 0.39
C ILE A 98 2.19 23.97 0.70
N ALA A 99 2.84 24.44 1.76
CA ALA A 99 3.00 25.87 1.99
C ALA A 99 4.16 26.34 1.10
N THR A 100 3.84 26.96 -0.04
CA THR A 100 4.81 27.81 -0.75
C THR A 100 4.87 29.15 -0.05
N SER A 101 5.96 29.44 0.66
CA SER A 101 6.23 30.80 1.12
C SER A 101 6.83 31.59 -0.02
N THR A 102 6.07 32.49 -0.65
CA THR A 102 6.63 33.56 -1.46
C THR A 102 6.79 34.80 -0.58
N SER A 103 8.03 35.12 -0.20
CA SER A 103 8.35 36.43 0.32
C SER A 103 8.48 37.40 -0.86
N ALA A 104 7.43 38.18 -1.13
CA ALA A 104 7.57 39.34 -2.00
C ALA A 104 8.08 40.51 -1.14
N THR A 105 9.36 40.84 -1.28
CA THR A 105 9.88 42.11 -0.76
C THR A 105 9.41 43.20 -1.72
N ALA A 106 8.53 44.09 -1.25
CA ALA A 106 8.16 45.28 -2.03
C ALA A 106 9.37 46.22 -2.15
N PRO A 107 9.67 46.78 -3.35
CA PRO A 107 10.69 47.80 -3.47
C PRO A 107 10.21 49.10 -2.81
N LYS A 108 11.14 49.80 -2.15
CA LYS A 108 10.94 51.16 -1.61
C LYS A 108 10.78 52.17 -2.74
#